data_AF-A0A0R2Q1R6-F1
#
_entry.id   AF-A0A0R2Q1R6-F1
#
_cell.length_a   1.000
_cell.length_b   1.000
_cell.length_c   1.000
_cell.angle_alpha   90.00
_cell.angle_beta   90.00
_cell.angle_gamma   90.00
#
_symmetry.space_group_name_H-M   'P 1'
#
loop_
_entity.id
_entity.type
_entity.pdbx_description
1 polymer ?
#
loop_
_entity_poly.entity_id
_entity_poly.type
_entity_poly.pdbx_seq_one_letter_code
_entity_poly.pdbx_strand_id
1 'polypeptide(L)'
;MLHRLLDESFDSEIRRNITIVTFARLVANAAYRFAPLFLATIARGFDVSLSTLGVAIFASELTGFCSPLAGRIVDRLTHRNSMMLGLAGSALGCTIAALSTTPILFAVGVTVLALTKQSFDLGLGAWIADFVPYEQRGKIVGLTETAWALGLLVGVSLMGLITEVFQWRVGFAFAVLCLIISMVAIYGRVTNAPRVKHESHATTPQRVTGKSWYVVAAMFCIMCSAQNLFVTFGAWLEDEFGFGAAQLAVAGFSLGLVELVASIGSSRLTDGWGKERSIAFGALLVIPAGILLSVASGNFALGIIAVFVYFLGFEFSVVSLLPLATTLVPNSPGTGLGWVLGAGTLGRAVMAIVATQLFERFGVSGPALMGALFGLLGAVVITAHKKVATR
;
A
#
# COMPACT_ATOMS: atom_id res chain seq x y z
N MET A 1 -12.60 -19.25 0.30
CA MET A 1 -11.26 -19.69 -0.11
C MET A 1 -10.22 -19.32 0.95
N LEU A 2 -10.11 -18.05 1.37
CA LEU A 2 -9.19 -17.64 2.46
C LEU A 2 -9.60 -18.13 3.85
N HIS A 3 -10.90 -18.29 4.14
CA HIS A 3 -11.37 -18.81 5.43
C HIS A 3 -10.85 -20.22 5.75
N ARG A 4 -10.46 -21.00 4.73
CA ARG A 4 -9.89 -22.36 4.91
C ARG A 4 -8.47 -22.36 5.43
N LEU A 5 -7.80 -21.20 5.39
CA LEU A 5 -6.45 -20.99 5.93
C LEU A 5 -6.47 -20.57 7.41
N LEU A 6 -7.67 -20.43 8.00
CA LEU A 6 -7.88 -19.97 9.36
C LEU A 6 -8.48 -21.10 10.20
N ASP A 7 -7.79 -21.43 11.29
CA ASP A 7 -8.22 -22.44 12.24
C ASP A 7 -9.22 -21.86 13.25
N GLU A 8 -9.71 -22.69 14.17
CA GLU A 8 -10.73 -22.29 15.16
C GLU A 8 -10.23 -21.28 16.20
N SER A 9 -8.92 -21.00 16.25
CA SER A 9 -8.34 -19.96 17.10
C SER A 9 -8.75 -18.54 16.70
N PHE A 10 -9.26 -18.34 15.48
CA PHE A 10 -9.70 -17.05 14.97
C PHE A 10 -11.18 -16.82 15.23
N ASP A 11 -11.53 -15.56 15.53
CA ASP A 11 -12.92 -15.15 15.70
C ASP A 11 -13.78 -15.53 14.47
N SER A 12 -15.00 -15.98 14.74
CA SER A 12 -15.99 -16.36 13.73
C SER A 12 -16.27 -15.23 12.73
N GLU A 13 -16.24 -13.97 13.17
CA GLU A 13 -16.43 -12.78 12.35
C GLU A 13 -15.31 -12.64 11.31
N ILE A 14 -14.06 -12.84 11.72
CA ILE A 14 -12.89 -12.84 10.81
C ILE A 14 -13.00 -14.00 9.82
N ARG A 15 -13.20 -15.23 10.32
CA ARG A 15 -13.27 -16.43 9.47
C ARG A 15 -14.34 -16.32 8.39
N ARG A 16 -15.52 -15.81 8.74
CA ARG A 16 -16.64 -15.67 7.81
C ARG A 16 -16.42 -14.58 6.77
N ASN A 17 -15.83 -13.44 7.18
CA ASN A 17 -15.85 -12.22 6.38
C ASN A 17 -14.51 -11.88 5.70
N ILE A 18 -13.38 -12.48 6.11
CA ILE A 18 -12.04 -12.16 5.58
C ILE A 18 -11.96 -12.24 4.05
N THR A 19 -12.64 -13.22 3.43
CA THR A 19 -12.61 -13.37 1.96
C THR A 19 -13.32 -12.21 1.27
N ILE A 20 -14.48 -11.80 1.78
CA ILE A 20 -15.26 -10.69 1.20
C ILE A 20 -14.53 -9.38 1.40
N VAL A 21 -14.00 -9.15 2.59
CA VAL A 21 -13.29 -7.91 2.92
C VAL A 21 -11.99 -7.78 2.12
N THR A 22 -11.25 -8.89 1.95
CA THR A 22 -10.05 -8.92 1.09
C THR A 22 -10.42 -8.68 -0.37
N PHE A 23 -11.52 -9.26 -0.87
CA PHE A 23 -11.99 -9.02 -2.23
C PHE A 23 -12.44 -7.57 -2.45
N ALA A 24 -13.20 -7.00 -1.50
CA ALA A 24 -13.59 -5.59 -1.55
C ALA A 24 -12.38 -4.66 -1.58
N ARG A 25 -11.34 -4.98 -0.79
CA ARG A 25 -10.06 -4.29 -0.82
C ARG A 25 -9.37 -4.40 -2.17
N LEU A 26 -9.38 -5.59 -2.78
CA LEU A 26 -8.78 -5.84 -4.10
C LEU A 26 -9.43 -4.92 -5.15
N VAL A 27 -10.76 -4.84 -5.16
CA VAL A 27 -11.50 -3.97 -6.07
C VAL A 27 -11.16 -2.50 -5.84
N ALA A 28 -11.12 -2.04 -4.58
CA ALA A 28 -10.74 -0.66 -4.24
C ALA A 28 -9.28 -0.35 -4.64
N ASN A 29 -8.36 -1.29 -4.44
CA ASN A 29 -6.97 -1.17 -4.88
C ASN A 29 -6.85 -1.12 -6.40
N ALA A 30 -7.61 -1.94 -7.13
CA ALA A 30 -7.61 -1.93 -8.59
C ALA A 30 -8.07 -0.57 -9.13
N ALA A 31 -9.18 -0.04 -8.59
CA ALA A 31 -9.70 1.27 -8.95
C ALA A 31 -8.68 2.39 -8.70
N TYR A 32 -8.03 2.37 -7.52
CA TYR A 32 -7.01 3.35 -7.15
C TYR A 32 -5.75 3.26 -8.01
N ARG A 33 -5.25 2.04 -8.29
CA ARG A 33 -4.01 1.82 -9.06
C ARG A 33 -4.18 1.93 -10.57
N PHE A 34 -5.41 2.00 -11.08
CA PHE A 34 -5.69 2.08 -12.52
C PHE A 34 -5.23 3.41 -13.15
N ALA A 35 -5.57 4.55 -12.54
CA ALA A 35 -5.31 5.86 -13.13
C ALA A 35 -3.80 6.14 -13.38
N PRO A 36 -2.89 5.88 -12.43
CA PRO A 36 -1.46 6.12 -12.66
C PRO A 36 -0.87 5.25 -13.79
N LEU A 37 -1.32 4.01 -13.94
CA LEU A 37 -0.81 3.10 -14.97
C LEU A 37 -1.32 3.40 -16.37
N PHE A 38 -2.55 3.90 -16.49
CA PHE A 38 -3.18 4.26 -17.77
C PHE A 38 -3.11 5.77 -18.05
N LEU A 39 -2.25 6.51 -17.35
CA LEU A 39 -2.18 7.97 -17.39
C LEU A 39 -2.01 8.52 -18.81
N ALA A 40 -1.16 7.90 -19.63
CA ALA A 40 -0.95 8.30 -21.02
C ALA A 40 -2.21 8.10 -21.90
N THR A 41 -2.94 7.00 -21.69
CA THR A 41 -4.20 6.74 -22.41
C THR A 41 -5.29 7.72 -21.99
N ILE A 42 -5.37 8.04 -20.71
CA ILE A 42 -6.32 9.04 -20.19
C ILE A 42 -5.97 10.44 -20.70
N ALA A 43 -4.67 10.80 -20.77
CA ALA A 43 -4.21 12.08 -21.29
C ALA A 43 -4.62 12.30 -22.75
N ARG A 44 -4.42 11.27 -23.59
CA ARG A 44 -4.92 11.27 -24.97
C ARG A 44 -6.44 11.39 -25.05
N GLY A 45 -7.16 10.74 -24.14
CA GLY A 45 -8.63 10.82 -24.07
C GLY A 45 -9.19 12.20 -23.71
N PHE A 46 -8.36 13.09 -23.14
CA PHE A 46 -8.70 14.49 -22.86
C PHE A 46 -8.05 15.48 -23.82
N ASP A 47 -7.22 15.01 -24.75
CA ASP A 47 -6.36 15.83 -25.62
C ASP A 47 -5.49 16.84 -24.83
N VAL A 48 -4.90 16.36 -23.73
CA VAL A 48 -4.02 17.17 -22.86
C VAL A 48 -2.66 16.53 -22.68
N SER A 49 -1.69 17.34 -22.24
CA SER A 49 -0.35 16.85 -21.92
C SER A 49 -0.37 15.86 -20.75
N LEU A 50 0.59 14.93 -20.77
CA LEU A 50 0.83 14.00 -19.66
C LEU A 50 1.12 14.75 -18.35
N SER A 51 1.79 15.90 -18.42
CA SER A 51 2.10 16.74 -17.26
C SER A 51 0.84 17.26 -16.55
N THR A 52 -0.21 17.61 -17.30
CA THR A 52 -1.47 18.12 -16.73
C THR A 52 -2.16 17.04 -15.89
N LEU A 53 -2.23 15.80 -16.38
CA LEU A 53 -2.76 14.69 -15.58
C LEU A 53 -1.78 14.21 -14.51
N GLY A 54 -0.48 14.37 -14.71
CA GLY A 54 0.53 14.13 -13.67
C GLY A 54 0.26 14.96 -12.42
N VAL A 55 -0.13 16.24 -12.59
CA VAL A 55 -0.54 17.11 -11.47
C VAL A 55 -1.80 16.57 -10.77
N ALA A 56 -2.76 16.04 -11.52
CA ALA A 56 -3.97 15.44 -10.96
C ALA A 56 -3.64 14.21 -10.07
N ILE A 57 -2.77 13.32 -10.55
CA ILE A 57 -2.30 12.17 -9.76
C ILE A 57 -1.51 12.64 -8.54
N PHE A 58 -0.60 13.60 -8.71
CA PHE A 58 0.15 14.18 -7.59
C PHE A 58 -0.78 14.75 -6.51
N ALA A 59 -1.81 15.52 -6.89
CA ALA A 59 -2.80 16.06 -5.95
C ALA A 59 -3.56 14.94 -5.21
N SER A 60 -3.86 13.83 -5.89
CA SER A 60 -4.49 12.68 -5.25
C SER A 60 -3.57 11.99 -4.22
N GLU A 61 -2.26 11.90 -4.50
CA GLU A 61 -1.26 11.33 -3.59
C GLU A 61 -1.06 12.20 -2.34
N LEU A 62 -1.19 13.53 -2.46
CA LEU A 62 -1.13 14.44 -1.31
C LEU A 62 -2.23 14.16 -0.26
N THR A 63 -3.31 13.47 -0.63
CA THR A 63 -4.33 13.04 0.35
C THR A 63 -3.77 12.10 1.42
N GLY A 64 -2.64 11.42 1.17
CA GLY A 64 -1.91 10.64 2.18
C GLY A 64 -1.44 11.45 3.38
N PHE A 65 -1.20 12.74 3.23
CA PHE A 65 -0.89 13.62 4.38
C PHE A 65 -2.08 13.77 5.34
N CYS A 66 -3.30 13.54 4.84
CA CYS A 66 -4.52 13.56 5.65
C CYS A 66 -4.80 12.21 6.34
N SER A 67 -3.99 11.16 6.12
CA SER A 67 -4.22 9.83 6.71
C SER A 67 -4.35 9.82 8.25
N PRO A 68 -3.57 10.62 9.04
CA PRO A 68 -3.77 10.69 10.48
C PRO A 68 -5.13 11.30 10.90
N LEU A 69 -5.63 12.26 10.12
CA LEU A 69 -6.94 12.88 10.35
C LEU A 69 -8.07 11.91 9.97
N ALA A 70 -7.92 11.22 8.84
CA ALA A 70 -8.83 10.17 8.42
C ALA A 70 -8.90 9.04 9.47
N GLY A 71 -7.76 8.67 10.07
CA GLY A 71 -7.70 7.70 11.17
C GLY A 71 -8.58 8.07 12.36
N ARG A 72 -8.54 9.35 12.78
CA ARG A 72 -9.39 9.84 13.88
C ARG A 72 -10.88 9.81 13.56
N ILE A 73 -11.25 10.10 12.31
CA ILE A 73 -12.65 10.04 11.86
C ILE A 73 -13.11 8.58 11.84
N VAL A 74 -12.30 7.71 11.25
CA VAL A 74 -12.55 6.26 11.17
C VAL A 74 -12.70 5.65 12.55
N ASP A 75 -11.89 6.06 13.52
CA ASP A 75 -11.95 5.55 14.89
C ASP A 75 -13.26 5.87 15.64
N ARG A 76 -14.01 6.88 15.19
CA ARG A 76 -15.34 7.22 15.72
C ARG A 76 -16.47 6.42 15.06
N LEU A 77 -16.19 5.78 13.94
CA LEU A 77 -17.16 5.00 13.17
C LEU A 77 -17.07 3.51 13.55
N THR A 78 -18.17 2.79 13.41
CA THR A 78 -18.13 1.32 13.47
C THR A 78 -17.29 0.78 12.31
N HIS A 79 -16.67 -0.40 12.48
CA HIS A 79 -15.83 -1.02 11.45
C HIS A 79 -16.53 -1.11 10.09
N ARG A 80 -17.79 -1.58 10.11
CA ARG A 80 -18.62 -1.67 8.92
C ARG A 80 -18.83 -0.31 8.28
N ASN A 81 -19.18 0.72 9.06
CA ASN A 81 -19.44 2.05 8.53
C ASN A 81 -18.17 2.71 7.97
N SER A 82 -17.00 2.49 8.57
CA SER A 82 -15.72 2.96 8.03
C SER A 82 -15.41 2.34 6.67
N MET A 83 -15.55 1.01 6.54
CA MET A 83 -15.35 0.30 5.27
C MET A 83 -16.40 0.74 4.24
N MET A 84 -17.65 0.90 4.66
CA MET A 84 -18.74 1.37 3.80
C MET A 84 -18.51 2.78 3.26
N LEU A 85 -18.09 3.71 4.12
CA LEU A 85 -17.72 5.07 3.72
C LEU A 85 -16.61 5.04 2.66
N GLY A 86 -15.59 4.19 2.88
CA GLY A 86 -14.49 4.08 1.93
C GLY A 86 -14.90 3.51 0.57
N LEU A 87 -15.75 2.48 0.55
CA LEU A 87 -16.26 1.92 -0.72
C LEU A 87 -17.22 2.87 -1.44
N ALA A 88 -18.15 3.49 -0.72
CA ALA A 88 -19.10 4.43 -1.31
C ALA A 88 -18.38 5.66 -1.88
N GLY A 89 -17.42 6.20 -1.13
CA GLY A 89 -16.55 7.28 -1.58
C GLY A 89 -15.68 6.89 -2.77
N SER A 90 -15.13 5.67 -2.78
CA SER A 90 -14.35 5.16 -3.92
C SER A 90 -15.21 5.01 -5.17
N ALA A 91 -16.45 4.53 -5.02
CA ALA A 91 -17.40 4.42 -6.11
C ALA A 91 -17.80 5.80 -6.64
N LEU A 92 -18.00 6.78 -5.75
CA LEU A 92 -18.24 8.17 -6.13
C LEU A 92 -17.05 8.76 -6.90
N GLY A 93 -15.82 8.60 -6.39
CA GLY A 93 -14.61 9.07 -7.07
C GLY A 93 -14.43 8.44 -8.46
N CYS A 94 -14.66 7.13 -8.58
CA CYS A 94 -14.64 6.43 -9.86
C CYS A 94 -15.75 6.90 -10.81
N THR A 95 -16.94 7.20 -10.28
CA THR A 95 -18.07 7.73 -11.08
C THR A 95 -17.74 9.11 -11.63
N ILE A 96 -17.20 9.99 -10.78
CA ILE A 96 -16.73 11.32 -11.20
C ILE A 96 -15.64 11.19 -12.26
N ALA A 97 -14.65 10.30 -12.05
CA ALA A 97 -13.60 10.04 -13.02
C ALA A 97 -14.17 9.50 -14.35
N ALA A 98 -15.09 8.54 -14.32
CA ALA A 98 -15.71 7.98 -15.53
C ALA A 98 -16.51 9.02 -16.33
N LEU A 99 -17.22 9.93 -15.65
CA LEU A 99 -18.05 10.97 -16.26
C LEU A 99 -17.28 12.26 -16.57
N SER A 100 -16.01 12.37 -16.13
CA SER A 100 -15.27 13.63 -16.21
C SER A 100 -15.04 14.09 -17.64
N THR A 101 -15.52 15.28 -18.00
CA THR A 101 -15.29 15.87 -19.33
C THR A 101 -14.06 16.77 -19.37
N THR A 102 -13.52 17.14 -18.21
CA THR A 102 -12.33 17.99 -18.06
C THR A 102 -11.27 17.34 -17.16
N PRO A 103 -9.98 17.67 -17.35
CA PRO A 103 -8.90 17.19 -16.49
C PRO A 103 -9.08 17.58 -15.01
N ILE A 104 -9.70 18.72 -14.73
CA ILE A 104 -9.97 19.19 -13.36
C ILE A 104 -11.00 18.28 -12.70
N LEU A 105 -12.09 17.96 -13.40
CA LEU A 105 -13.11 17.06 -12.86
C LEU A 105 -12.56 15.65 -12.66
N PHE A 106 -11.67 15.20 -13.56
CA PHE A 106 -10.93 13.95 -13.38
C PHE A 106 -10.05 13.99 -12.12
N ALA A 107 -9.30 15.09 -11.91
CA ALA A 107 -8.47 15.30 -10.72
C ALA A 107 -9.29 15.23 -9.43
N VAL A 108 -10.47 15.85 -9.41
CA VAL A 108 -11.41 15.74 -8.28
C VAL A 108 -11.82 14.28 -8.04
N GLY A 109 -12.18 13.56 -9.11
CA GLY A 109 -12.57 12.15 -9.02
C GLY A 109 -11.49 11.25 -8.41
N VAL A 110 -10.25 11.33 -8.92
CA VAL A 110 -9.13 10.52 -8.41
C VAL A 110 -8.70 10.94 -7.00
N THR A 111 -8.83 12.22 -6.64
CA THR A 111 -8.56 12.72 -5.28
C THR A 111 -9.59 12.20 -4.28
N VAL A 112 -10.88 12.23 -4.63
CA VAL A 112 -11.95 11.65 -3.81
C VAL A 112 -11.74 10.15 -3.62
N LEU A 113 -11.39 9.44 -4.70
CA LEU A 113 -11.05 8.01 -4.66
C LEU A 113 -9.88 7.74 -3.69
N ALA A 114 -8.76 8.46 -3.82
CA ALA A 114 -7.58 8.27 -2.97
C ALA A 114 -7.90 8.50 -1.48
N LEU A 115 -8.60 9.60 -1.15
CA LEU A 115 -8.95 9.95 0.23
C LEU A 115 -9.91 8.94 0.87
N THR A 116 -10.93 8.51 0.12
CA THR A 116 -11.96 7.61 0.66
C THR A 116 -11.48 6.17 0.72
N LYS A 117 -10.65 5.72 -0.22
CA LYS A 117 -9.98 4.42 -0.17
C LYS A 117 -9.16 4.25 1.12
N GLN A 118 -8.47 5.29 1.60
CA GLN A 118 -7.78 5.23 2.89
C GLN A 118 -8.74 4.94 4.05
N SER A 119 -9.95 5.48 4.03
CA SER A 119 -10.95 5.22 5.08
C SER A 119 -11.33 3.73 5.14
N PHE A 120 -11.32 3.04 3.99
CA PHE A 120 -11.51 1.59 3.94
C PHE A 120 -10.34 0.86 4.61
N ASP A 121 -9.10 1.17 4.24
CA ASP A 121 -7.91 0.50 4.80
C ASP A 121 -7.78 0.73 6.31
N LEU A 122 -8.05 1.94 6.77
CA LEU A 122 -8.04 2.29 8.19
C LEU A 122 -9.16 1.55 8.95
N GLY A 123 -10.35 1.44 8.35
CA GLY A 123 -11.48 0.69 8.91
C GLY A 123 -11.18 -0.81 9.00
N LEU A 124 -10.55 -1.37 7.96
CA LEU A 124 -10.08 -2.74 7.90
C LEU A 124 -9.00 -3.01 8.96
N GLY A 125 -8.01 -2.14 9.08
CA GLY A 125 -6.96 -2.25 10.09
C GLY A 125 -7.52 -2.24 11.51
N ALA A 126 -8.50 -1.37 11.78
CA ALA A 126 -9.21 -1.34 13.06
C ALA A 126 -10.06 -2.60 13.30
N TRP A 127 -10.72 -3.12 12.26
CA TRP A 127 -11.49 -4.36 12.36
C TRP A 127 -10.59 -5.56 12.68
N ILE A 128 -9.42 -5.65 12.04
CA ILE A 128 -8.43 -6.69 12.36
C ILE A 128 -7.92 -6.51 13.79
N ALA A 129 -7.67 -5.27 14.23
CA ALA A 129 -7.18 -5.01 15.58
C ALA A 129 -8.15 -5.47 16.67
N ASP A 130 -9.45 -5.26 16.48
CA ASP A 130 -10.46 -5.55 17.50
C ASP A 130 -10.82 -7.05 17.58
N PHE A 131 -10.72 -7.80 16.47
CA PHE A 131 -11.10 -9.22 16.42
C PHE A 131 -9.92 -10.21 16.35
N VAL A 132 -8.68 -9.75 16.19
CA VAL A 132 -7.50 -10.62 16.05
C VAL A 132 -6.48 -10.32 17.16
N PRO A 133 -6.11 -11.33 17.98
CA PRO A 133 -5.05 -11.20 18.97
C PRO A 133 -3.75 -10.73 18.33
N TYR A 134 -2.98 -9.89 19.03
CA TYR A 134 -1.78 -9.25 18.50
C TYR A 134 -0.81 -10.26 17.90
N GLU A 135 -0.67 -11.43 18.51
CA GLU A 135 0.23 -12.53 18.13
C GLU A 135 -0.11 -13.12 16.75
N GLN A 136 -1.34 -12.97 16.27
CA GLN A 136 -1.83 -13.55 15.00
C GLN A 136 -2.19 -12.49 13.95
N ARG A 137 -1.97 -11.20 14.25
CA ARG A 137 -2.32 -10.10 13.34
C ARG A 137 -1.48 -10.09 12.07
N GLY A 138 -0.23 -10.54 12.11
CA GLY A 138 0.64 -10.61 10.93
C GLY A 138 0.05 -11.51 9.84
N LYS A 139 -0.53 -12.64 10.22
CA LYS A 139 -1.21 -13.56 9.31
C LYS A 139 -2.38 -12.90 8.60
N ILE A 140 -3.27 -12.25 9.35
CA ILE A 140 -4.48 -11.64 8.78
C ILE A 140 -4.13 -10.43 7.93
N VAL A 141 -3.23 -9.55 8.39
CA VAL A 141 -2.79 -8.39 7.62
C VAL A 141 -2.05 -8.81 6.35
N GLY A 142 -1.14 -9.78 6.41
CA GLY A 142 -0.47 -10.28 5.21
C GLY A 142 -1.43 -10.89 4.20
N LEU A 143 -2.46 -11.62 4.65
CA LEU A 143 -3.52 -12.12 3.78
C LEU A 143 -4.33 -10.99 3.14
N THR A 144 -4.69 -9.95 3.88
CA THR A 144 -5.42 -8.81 3.30
C THR A 144 -4.53 -7.94 2.40
N GLU A 145 -3.21 -7.92 2.60
CA GLU A 145 -2.26 -7.24 1.70
C GLU A 145 -2.08 -7.98 0.37
N THR A 146 -2.38 -9.28 0.29
CA THR A 146 -2.41 -9.95 -1.04
C THR A 146 -3.39 -9.27 -2.00
N ALA A 147 -4.42 -8.59 -1.49
CA ALA A 147 -5.33 -7.78 -2.30
C ALA A 147 -4.67 -6.55 -2.93
N TRP A 148 -3.58 -6.03 -2.36
CA TRP A 148 -2.81 -4.95 -2.95
C TRP A 148 -2.12 -5.42 -4.24
N ALA A 149 -1.38 -6.53 -4.15
CA ALA A 149 -0.69 -7.13 -5.28
C ALA A 149 -1.67 -7.69 -6.34
N LEU A 150 -2.70 -8.42 -5.91
CA LEU A 150 -3.74 -8.94 -6.82
C LEU A 150 -4.59 -7.83 -7.45
N GLY A 151 -4.77 -6.71 -6.75
CA GLY A 151 -5.45 -5.53 -7.30
C GLY A 151 -4.73 -5.00 -8.53
N LEU A 152 -3.40 -5.00 -8.53
CA LEU A 152 -2.58 -4.69 -9.70
C LEU A 152 -2.63 -5.78 -10.76
N LEU A 153 -2.29 -7.02 -10.38
CA LEU A 153 -2.08 -8.13 -11.30
C LEU A 153 -3.36 -8.58 -12.01
N VAL A 154 -4.49 -8.55 -11.31
CA VAL A 154 -5.78 -9.03 -11.82
C VAL A 154 -6.71 -7.87 -12.07
N GLY A 155 -6.89 -7.00 -11.07
CA GLY A 155 -7.85 -5.90 -11.15
C GLY A 155 -7.51 -4.88 -12.23
N VAL A 156 -6.32 -4.28 -12.16
CA VAL A 156 -5.87 -3.28 -13.15
C VAL A 156 -5.73 -3.91 -14.53
N SER A 157 -5.24 -5.14 -14.65
CA SER A 157 -5.16 -5.86 -15.94
C SER A 157 -6.54 -6.07 -16.57
N LEU A 158 -7.55 -6.49 -15.81
CA LEU A 158 -8.92 -6.61 -16.31
C LEU A 158 -9.49 -5.26 -16.75
N MET A 159 -9.28 -4.20 -15.96
CA MET A 159 -9.67 -2.84 -16.35
C MET A 159 -8.92 -2.35 -17.60
N GLY A 160 -7.67 -2.77 -17.78
CA GLY A 160 -6.85 -2.50 -18.95
C GLY A 160 -7.40 -3.15 -20.21
N LEU A 161 -7.76 -4.43 -20.16
CA LEU A 161 -8.41 -5.13 -21.27
C LEU A 161 -9.75 -4.48 -21.66
N ILE A 162 -10.55 -4.07 -20.67
CA ILE A 162 -11.78 -3.31 -20.91
C ILE A 162 -11.49 -1.97 -21.58
N THR A 163 -10.39 -1.31 -21.19
CA THR A 163 -9.97 -0.03 -21.76
C THR A 163 -9.49 -0.15 -23.20
N GLU A 164 -8.83 -1.26 -23.54
CA GLU A 164 -8.37 -1.56 -24.90
C GLU A 164 -9.53 -1.81 -25.86
N VAL A 165 -10.55 -2.56 -25.42
CA VAL A 165 -11.72 -2.89 -26.26
C VAL A 165 -12.71 -1.73 -26.35
N PHE A 166 -12.88 -0.98 -25.25
CA PHE A 166 -13.84 0.11 -25.18
C PHE A 166 -13.13 1.46 -25.00
N GLN A 167 -13.06 1.95 -23.76
CA GLN A 167 -12.41 3.20 -23.39
C GLN A 167 -12.14 3.21 -21.88
N TRP A 168 -11.22 4.07 -21.44
CA TRP A 168 -10.81 4.16 -20.04
C TRP A 168 -11.98 4.50 -19.08
N ARG A 169 -12.99 5.22 -19.58
CA ARG A 169 -14.23 5.54 -18.82
C ARG A 169 -15.02 4.29 -18.44
N VAL A 170 -15.07 3.31 -19.34
CA VAL A 170 -15.76 2.03 -19.12
C VAL A 170 -14.98 1.19 -18.11
N GLY A 171 -13.65 1.28 -18.08
CA GLY A 171 -12.82 0.71 -17.03
C GLY A 171 -13.23 1.21 -15.63
N PHE A 172 -13.38 2.53 -15.46
CA PHE A 172 -13.89 3.09 -14.19
C PHE A 172 -15.35 2.70 -13.90
N ALA A 173 -16.22 2.67 -14.90
CA ALA A 173 -17.62 2.24 -14.70
C ALA A 173 -17.69 0.77 -14.23
N PHE A 174 -16.83 -0.10 -14.76
CA PHE A 174 -16.69 -1.48 -14.30
C PHE A 174 -16.22 -1.53 -12.84
N ALA A 175 -15.24 -0.70 -12.45
CA ALA A 175 -14.82 -0.59 -11.06
C ALA A 175 -15.97 -0.13 -10.14
N VAL A 176 -16.80 0.84 -10.57
CA VAL A 176 -18.00 1.28 -9.81
C VAL A 176 -18.95 0.11 -9.57
N LEU A 177 -19.23 -0.69 -10.60
CA LEU A 177 -20.08 -1.88 -10.47
C LEU A 177 -19.51 -2.86 -9.43
N CYS A 178 -18.22 -3.19 -9.52
CA CYS A 178 -17.56 -4.08 -8.56
C CYS A 178 -17.54 -3.51 -7.13
N LEU A 179 -17.37 -2.19 -6.98
CA LEU A 179 -17.40 -1.51 -5.69
C LEU A 179 -18.79 -1.56 -5.05
N ILE A 180 -19.85 -1.35 -5.84
CA ILE A 180 -21.24 -1.47 -5.37
C ILE A 180 -21.54 -2.91 -4.93
N ILE A 181 -21.14 -3.91 -5.72
CA ILE A 181 -21.28 -5.34 -5.35
C ILE A 181 -20.55 -5.64 -4.03
N SER A 182 -19.32 -5.14 -3.89
CA SER A 182 -18.51 -5.30 -2.67
C SER A 182 -19.17 -4.63 -1.46
N MET A 183 -19.78 -3.47 -1.67
CA MET A 183 -20.53 -2.72 -0.67
C MET A 183 -21.77 -3.49 -0.20
N VAL A 184 -22.57 -4.04 -1.12
CA VAL A 184 -23.74 -4.87 -0.77
C VAL A 184 -23.30 -6.11 0.01
N ALA A 185 -22.21 -6.75 -0.41
CA ALA A 185 -21.66 -7.92 0.27
C ALA A 185 -21.19 -7.61 1.71
N ILE A 186 -20.48 -6.50 1.91
CA ILE A 186 -20.02 -6.07 3.25
C ILE A 186 -21.20 -5.67 4.12
N TYR A 187 -22.16 -4.91 3.59
CA TYR A 187 -23.33 -4.46 4.34
C TYR A 187 -24.14 -5.64 4.91
N GLY A 188 -24.32 -6.70 4.11
CA GLY A 188 -25.09 -7.88 4.50
C GLY A 188 -24.33 -8.91 5.36
N ARG A 189 -23.00 -8.89 5.42
CA ARG A 189 -22.20 -9.94 6.10
C ARG A 189 -21.36 -9.46 7.29
N VAL A 190 -20.86 -8.23 7.24
CA VAL A 190 -20.01 -7.67 8.31
C VAL A 190 -20.89 -7.12 9.42
N THR A 191 -20.58 -7.50 10.65
CA THR A 191 -21.35 -7.10 11.83
C THR A 191 -21.16 -5.61 12.11
N ASN A 192 -22.25 -4.91 12.42
CA ASN A 192 -22.24 -3.50 12.79
C ASN A 192 -22.27 -3.29 14.31
N ALA A 193 -21.46 -4.03 15.03
CA ALA A 193 -21.34 -3.85 16.46
C ALA A 193 -20.66 -2.50 16.75
N PRO A 194 -21.12 -1.74 17.75
CA PRO A 194 -20.34 -0.64 18.31
C PRO A 194 -18.96 -1.15 18.68
N ARG A 195 -17.92 -0.37 18.39
CA ARG A 195 -16.56 -0.75 18.82
C ARG A 195 -16.54 -0.91 20.32
N VAL A 196 -16.00 -2.02 20.81
CA VAL A 196 -15.74 -2.18 22.24
C VAL A 196 -14.62 -1.22 22.57
N LYS A 197 -14.96 -0.07 23.15
CA LYS A 197 -13.96 0.79 23.77
C LYS A 197 -13.41 -0.02 24.94
N HIS A 198 -12.23 -0.60 24.79
CA HIS A 198 -11.51 -1.11 25.94
C HIS A 198 -11.35 0.07 26.91
N GLU A 199 -12.00 -0.02 28.07
CA GLU A 199 -11.90 0.95 29.15
C GLU A 199 -10.43 1.00 29.61
N SER A 200 -9.64 1.83 28.94
CA SER A 200 -8.33 2.19 29.45
C SER A 200 -8.59 3.11 30.64
N HIS A 201 -8.53 2.55 31.85
CA HIS A 201 -8.55 3.26 33.13
C HIS A 201 -7.40 4.27 33.32
N ALA A 202 -6.64 4.61 32.27
CA ALA A 202 -5.47 5.46 32.35
C ALA A 202 -5.64 6.72 31.51
N THR A 203 -5.11 7.81 32.06
CA THR A 203 -4.81 9.15 31.51
C THR A 203 -3.88 9.13 30.28
N THR A 204 -3.83 8.00 29.56
CA THR A 204 -2.92 7.74 28.46
C THR A 204 -3.30 8.63 27.26
N PRO A 205 -2.36 9.43 26.73
CA PRO A 205 -2.66 10.30 25.60
C PRO A 205 -3.09 9.48 24.38
N GLN A 206 -4.21 9.87 23.76
CA GLN A 206 -4.65 9.42 22.42
C GLN A 206 -3.76 10.01 21.32
N ARG A 207 -2.44 9.85 21.48
CA ARG A 207 -1.40 10.39 20.59
C ARG A 207 -0.29 9.36 20.50
N VAL A 208 0.50 9.46 19.43
CA VAL A 208 1.72 8.67 19.29
C VAL A 208 2.66 9.08 20.42
N THR A 209 3.00 8.12 21.28
CA THR A 209 3.92 8.32 22.40
C THR A 209 5.37 8.11 21.95
N GLY A 210 6.35 8.58 22.73
CA GLY A 210 7.76 8.66 22.33
C GLY A 210 8.32 7.40 21.67
N LYS A 211 8.08 6.22 22.26
CA LYS A 211 8.55 4.93 21.72
C LYS A 211 7.85 4.53 20.41
N SER A 212 6.58 4.89 20.23
CA SER A 212 5.81 4.60 19.01
C SER A 212 6.33 5.38 17.78
N TRP A 213 7.03 6.51 17.98
CA TRP A 213 7.63 7.27 16.87
C TRP A 213 8.71 6.50 16.11
N TYR A 214 9.36 5.52 16.73
CA TYR A 214 10.32 4.66 16.04
C TYR A 214 9.64 3.86 14.92
N VAL A 215 8.41 3.39 15.11
CA VAL A 215 7.68 2.64 14.07
C VAL A 215 7.29 3.56 12.90
N VAL A 216 6.89 4.79 13.21
CA VAL A 216 6.58 5.82 12.20
C VAL A 216 7.84 6.19 11.40
N ALA A 217 8.96 6.41 12.08
CA ALA A 217 10.25 6.69 11.45
C ALA A 217 10.77 5.50 10.63
N ALA A 218 10.58 4.27 11.10
CA ALA A 218 10.92 3.06 10.35
C ALA A 218 10.11 2.97 9.05
N MET A 219 8.80 3.22 9.09
CA MET A 219 7.97 3.26 7.89
C MET A 219 8.43 4.32 6.90
N PHE A 220 8.74 5.52 7.37
CA PHE A 220 9.30 6.59 6.53
C PHE A 220 10.59 6.12 5.84
N CYS A 221 11.53 5.53 6.59
CA CYS A 221 12.80 5.04 6.03
C CYS A 221 12.58 3.90 5.01
N ILE A 222 11.71 2.93 5.32
CA ILE A 222 11.40 1.83 4.41
C ILE A 222 10.75 2.34 3.12
N MET A 223 9.88 3.35 3.21
CA MET A 223 9.23 3.95 2.04
C MET A 223 10.19 4.80 1.20
N CYS A 224 11.11 5.53 1.83
CA CYS A 224 12.24 6.16 1.13
C CYS A 224 13.08 5.11 0.39
N SER A 225 13.38 4.00 1.05
CA SER A 225 14.12 2.89 0.45
C SER A 225 13.40 2.35 -0.79
N ALA A 226 12.11 2.02 -0.68
CA ALA A 226 11.31 1.50 -1.79
C ALA A 226 11.23 2.48 -2.98
N GLN A 227 10.97 3.76 -2.71
CA GLN A 227 10.71 4.76 -3.74
C GLN A 227 11.92 5.03 -4.64
N ASN A 228 13.15 4.90 -4.11
CA ASN A 228 14.37 5.08 -4.91
C ASN A 228 14.36 4.20 -6.16
N LEU A 229 14.07 2.91 -5.98
CA LEU A 229 14.06 1.96 -7.08
C LEU A 229 12.73 1.98 -7.84
N PHE A 230 11.61 2.25 -7.17
CA PHE A 230 10.29 2.30 -7.80
C PHE A 230 10.20 3.33 -8.93
N VAL A 231 10.83 4.50 -8.77
CA VAL A 231 10.80 5.58 -9.77
C VAL A 231 11.82 5.37 -10.88
N THR A 232 12.95 4.72 -10.58
CA THR A 232 14.11 4.66 -11.49
C THR A 232 14.22 3.33 -12.23
N PHE A 233 13.52 2.28 -11.79
CA PHE A 233 13.55 0.95 -12.39
C PHE A 233 13.19 0.93 -13.88
N GLY A 234 12.13 1.64 -14.28
CA GLY A 234 11.70 1.69 -15.67
C GLY A 234 12.74 2.37 -16.57
N ALA A 235 13.22 3.54 -16.14
CA ALA A 235 14.26 4.30 -16.85
C ALA A 235 15.56 3.49 -16.98
N TRP A 236 15.98 2.79 -15.92
CA TRP A 236 17.16 1.92 -15.97
C TRP A 236 17.03 0.82 -17.03
N LEU A 237 15.88 0.14 -17.10
CA LEU A 237 15.66 -0.91 -18.10
C LEU A 237 15.65 -0.37 -19.54
N GLU A 238 15.11 0.83 -19.72
CA GLU A 238 15.10 1.52 -21.01
C GLU A 238 16.52 1.95 -21.42
N ASP A 239 17.25 2.63 -20.55
CA ASP A 239 18.57 3.20 -20.84
C ASP A 239 19.66 2.13 -21.07
N GLU A 240 19.69 1.08 -20.24
CA GLU A 240 20.75 0.04 -20.30
C GLU A 240 20.41 -1.12 -21.25
N PHE A 241 19.13 -1.48 -21.37
CA PHE A 241 18.72 -2.67 -22.14
C PHE A 241 17.81 -2.36 -23.33
N GLY A 242 17.49 -1.09 -23.56
CA GLY A 242 16.64 -0.67 -24.68
C GLY A 242 15.21 -1.20 -24.58
N PHE A 243 14.71 -1.42 -23.35
CA PHE A 243 13.39 -2.01 -23.15
C PHE A 243 12.29 -1.11 -23.71
N GLY A 244 11.51 -1.66 -24.64
CA GLY A 244 10.30 -1.00 -25.13
C GLY A 244 9.15 -1.09 -24.12
N ALA A 245 8.07 -0.35 -24.41
CA ALA A 245 6.88 -0.29 -23.54
C ALA A 245 6.29 -1.67 -23.18
N ALA A 246 6.28 -2.62 -24.12
CA ALA A 246 5.79 -3.97 -23.87
C ALA A 246 6.65 -4.75 -22.86
N GLN A 247 7.98 -4.61 -22.94
CA GLN A 247 8.91 -5.29 -22.02
C GLN A 247 8.85 -4.66 -20.62
N LEU A 248 8.72 -3.33 -20.53
CA LEU A 248 8.50 -2.64 -19.26
C LEU A 248 7.18 -3.05 -18.60
N ALA A 249 6.12 -3.29 -19.38
CA ALA A 249 4.85 -3.82 -18.86
C ALA A 249 5.00 -5.23 -18.27
N VAL A 250 5.73 -6.13 -18.94
CA VAL A 250 6.04 -7.48 -18.43
C VAL A 250 6.88 -7.41 -17.15
N ALA A 251 7.85 -6.49 -17.10
CA ALA A 251 8.68 -6.27 -15.92
C ALA A 251 7.84 -5.76 -14.73
N GLY A 252 6.94 -4.80 -14.96
CA GLY A 252 5.98 -4.32 -13.96
C GLY A 252 5.01 -5.40 -13.46
N PHE A 253 4.53 -6.28 -14.34
CA PHE A 253 3.72 -7.43 -13.94
C PHE A 253 4.52 -8.39 -13.04
N SER A 254 5.80 -8.62 -13.37
CA SER A 254 6.68 -9.46 -12.56
C SER A 254 6.93 -8.86 -11.17
N LEU A 255 7.04 -7.53 -11.04
CA LEU A 255 7.08 -6.85 -9.74
C LEU A 255 5.80 -7.09 -8.92
N GLY A 256 4.63 -7.09 -9.54
CA GLY A 256 3.38 -7.44 -8.86
C GLY A 256 3.38 -8.88 -8.31
N LEU A 257 4.00 -9.83 -9.03
CA LEU A 257 4.19 -11.21 -8.52
C LEU A 257 5.13 -11.25 -7.32
N VAL A 258 6.20 -10.45 -7.35
CA VAL A 258 7.12 -10.29 -6.21
C VAL A 258 6.38 -9.70 -5.00
N GLU A 259 5.56 -8.67 -5.19
CA GLU A 259 4.72 -8.09 -4.12
C GLU A 259 3.79 -9.15 -3.51
N LEU A 260 3.19 -10.00 -4.36
CA LEU A 260 2.31 -11.08 -3.92
C LEU A 260 3.06 -12.13 -3.10
N VAL A 261 4.24 -12.56 -3.56
CA VAL A 261 5.09 -13.52 -2.83
C VAL A 261 5.53 -12.95 -1.49
N ALA A 262 5.91 -11.67 -1.45
CA ALA A 262 6.29 -10.98 -0.22
C ALA A 262 5.11 -10.89 0.78
N SER A 263 3.92 -10.54 0.30
CA SER A 263 2.69 -10.48 1.12
C SER A 263 2.32 -11.86 1.69
N ILE A 264 2.37 -12.90 0.88
CA ILE A 264 2.13 -14.29 1.32
C ILE A 264 3.21 -14.71 2.33
N GLY A 265 4.48 -14.39 2.07
CA GLY A 265 5.59 -14.62 2.99
C GLY A 265 5.34 -13.97 4.35
N SER A 266 4.96 -12.69 4.36
CA SER A 266 4.66 -11.96 5.59
C SER A 266 3.49 -12.58 6.35
N SER A 267 2.44 -13.02 5.64
CA SER A 267 1.29 -13.71 6.28
C SER A 267 1.67 -15.01 7.01
N ARG A 268 2.76 -15.66 6.64
CA ARG A 268 3.18 -16.95 7.21
C ARG A 268 4.28 -16.82 8.25
N LEU A 269 5.19 -15.88 8.06
CA LEU A 269 6.44 -15.81 8.83
C LEU A 269 6.41 -14.74 9.93
N THR A 270 5.66 -13.65 9.73
CA THR A 270 5.75 -12.45 10.56
C THR A 270 5.43 -12.70 12.03
N ASP A 271 4.38 -13.47 12.29
CA ASP A 271 3.95 -13.78 13.66
C ASP A 271 4.89 -14.78 14.35
N GLY A 272 5.45 -15.74 13.61
CA GLY A 272 6.39 -16.73 14.16
C GLY A 272 7.79 -16.17 14.44
N TRP A 273 8.28 -15.27 13.59
CA TRP A 273 9.60 -14.63 13.77
C TRP A 273 9.57 -13.45 14.75
N GLY A 274 8.39 -12.87 14.93
CA GLY A 274 8.17 -11.59 15.60
C GLY A 274 8.17 -10.43 14.61
N LYS A 275 7.28 -9.47 14.83
CA LYS A 275 7.01 -8.35 13.90
C LYS A 275 8.24 -7.50 13.66
N GLU A 276 8.92 -7.04 14.70
CA GLU A 276 10.12 -6.21 14.58
C GLU A 276 11.29 -6.93 13.89
N ARG A 277 11.44 -8.24 14.12
CA ARG A 277 12.47 -9.03 13.44
C ARG A 277 12.17 -9.20 11.96
N SER A 278 10.90 -9.39 11.62
CA SER A 278 10.43 -9.54 10.23
C SER A 278 10.62 -8.24 9.45
N ILE A 279 10.27 -7.10 10.06
CA ILE A 279 10.53 -5.76 9.49
C ILE A 279 12.04 -5.57 9.27
N ALA A 280 12.86 -5.81 10.31
CA ALA A 280 14.30 -5.66 10.20
C ALA A 280 14.91 -6.59 9.12
N PHE A 281 14.46 -7.84 9.04
CA PHE A 281 14.91 -8.78 8.02
C PHE A 281 14.63 -8.28 6.60
N GLY A 282 13.39 -7.86 6.32
CA GLY A 282 13.03 -7.33 5.02
C GLY A 282 13.85 -6.08 4.66
N ALA A 283 13.99 -5.13 5.59
CA ALA A 283 14.78 -3.92 5.40
C ALA A 283 16.28 -4.20 5.21
N LEU A 284 16.84 -5.21 5.87
CA LEU A 284 18.23 -5.64 5.69
C LEU A 284 18.45 -6.37 4.37
N LEU A 285 17.45 -7.11 3.86
CA LEU A 285 17.53 -7.82 2.58
C LEU A 285 17.69 -6.87 1.39
N VAL A 286 17.18 -5.64 1.54
CA VAL A 286 17.32 -4.56 0.55
C VAL A 286 18.78 -4.12 0.36
N ILE A 287 19.63 -4.24 1.39
CA ILE A 287 21.02 -3.76 1.36
C ILE A 287 21.89 -4.55 0.38
N PRO A 288 22.06 -5.88 0.51
CA PRO A 288 22.86 -6.65 -0.45
C PRO A 288 22.26 -6.59 -1.86
N ALA A 289 20.93 -6.48 -1.99
CA ALA A 289 20.28 -6.30 -3.27
C ALA A 289 20.62 -4.95 -3.92
N GLY A 290 20.57 -3.85 -3.18
CA GLY A 290 20.96 -2.53 -3.67
C GLY A 290 22.45 -2.45 -4.04
N ILE A 291 23.32 -3.05 -3.23
CA ILE A 291 24.76 -3.16 -3.53
C ILE A 291 24.97 -3.99 -4.81
N LEU A 292 24.33 -5.16 -4.91
CA LEU A 292 24.44 -6.01 -6.10
C LEU A 292 23.96 -5.26 -7.35
N LEU A 293 22.84 -4.54 -7.26
CA LEU A 293 22.34 -3.73 -8.37
C LEU A 293 23.31 -2.62 -8.77
N SER A 294 23.99 -2.00 -7.80
CA SER A 294 24.97 -0.94 -8.08
C SER A 294 26.21 -1.42 -8.84
N VAL A 295 26.64 -2.67 -8.63
CA VAL A 295 27.83 -3.24 -9.29
C VAL A 295 27.49 -4.06 -10.54
N ALA A 296 26.27 -4.58 -10.63
CA ALA A 296 25.83 -5.47 -11.70
C ALA A 296 24.72 -4.86 -12.57
N SER A 297 24.56 -3.53 -12.58
CA SER A 297 23.51 -2.83 -13.33
C SER A 297 23.53 -3.09 -14.83
N GLY A 298 24.71 -3.32 -15.43
CA GLY A 298 24.85 -3.65 -16.85
C GLY A 298 24.61 -5.13 -17.19
N ASN A 299 24.48 -6.00 -16.19
CA ASN A 299 24.15 -7.41 -16.41
C ASN A 299 22.67 -7.65 -16.17
N PHE A 300 21.92 -7.93 -17.23
CA PHE A 300 20.47 -8.09 -17.16
C PHE A 300 20.01 -9.10 -16.10
N ALA A 301 20.60 -10.31 -16.09
CA ALA A 301 20.17 -11.37 -15.19
C ALA A 301 20.44 -11.01 -13.72
N LEU A 302 21.64 -10.53 -13.42
CA LEU A 302 22.00 -10.14 -12.05
C LEU A 302 21.24 -8.89 -11.59
N GLY A 303 21.03 -7.90 -12.48
CA GLY A 303 20.26 -6.70 -12.20
C GLY A 303 18.80 -7.02 -11.88
N ILE A 304 18.13 -7.86 -12.67
CA ILE A 304 16.74 -8.28 -12.41
C ILE A 304 16.63 -9.07 -11.11
N ILE A 305 17.56 -9.98 -10.82
CA ILE A 305 17.59 -10.72 -9.55
C ILE A 305 17.73 -9.73 -8.38
N ALA A 306 18.66 -8.78 -8.49
CA ALA A 306 18.87 -7.76 -7.46
C ALA A 306 17.60 -6.94 -7.24
N VAL A 307 16.95 -6.47 -8.31
CA VAL A 307 15.67 -5.77 -8.25
C VAL A 307 14.60 -6.64 -7.57
N PHE A 308 14.43 -7.90 -7.97
CA PHE A 308 13.39 -8.75 -7.37
C PHE A 308 13.62 -9.00 -5.88
N VAL A 309 14.86 -9.24 -5.47
CA VAL A 309 15.21 -9.40 -4.05
C VAL A 309 14.98 -8.08 -3.29
N TYR A 310 15.32 -6.94 -3.90
CA TYR A 310 15.05 -5.62 -3.36
C TYR A 310 13.55 -5.42 -3.13
N PHE A 311 12.74 -5.68 -4.17
CA PHE A 311 11.30 -5.52 -4.12
C PHE A 311 10.64 -6.45 -3.10
N LEU A 312 11.13 -7.70 -3.01
CA LEU A 312 10.68 -8.68 -2.03
C LEU A 312 10.99 -8.22 -0.60
N GLY A 313 12.21 -7.72 -0.36
CA GLY A 313 12.66 -7.27 0.95
C GLY A 313 11.86 -6.10 1.50
N PHE A 314 11.69 -5.03 0.71
CA PHE A 314 10.92 -3.88 1.19
C PHE A 314 9.44 -4.24 1.38
N GLU A 315 8.81 -4.96 0.44
CA GLU A 315 7.38 -5.27 0.55
C GLU A 315 7.11 -6.14 1.78
N PHE A 316 7.96 -7.17 2.00
CA PHE A 316 7.89 -7.98 3.20
C PHE A 316 8.03 -7.13 4.47
N SER A 317 8.93 -6.15 4.48
CA SER A 317 9.13 -5.23 5.60
C SER A 317 7.91 -4.35 5.87
N VAL A 318 7.29 -3.80 4.82
CA VAL A 318 6.12 -2.91 4.90
C VAL A 318 4.92 -3.66 5.45
N VAL A 319 4.59 -4.80 4.83
CA VAL A 319 3.44 -5.62 5.23
C VAL A 319 3.59 -6.10 6.68
N SER A 320 4.82 -6.42 7.10
CA SER A 320 5.12 -6.84 8.48
C SER A 320 5.01 -5.70 9.51
N LEU A 321 5.08 -4.43 9.08
CA LEU A 321 4.98 -3.25 9.93
C LEU A 321 3.52 -2.86 10.20
N LEU A 322 2.61 -3.09 9.26
CA LEU A 322 1.19 -2.71 9.37
C LEU A 322 0.49 -3.28 10.63
N PRO A 323 0.70 -4.54 11.07
CA PRO A 323 0.16 -5.03 12.35
C PRO A 323 0.62 -4.21 13.55
N LEU A 324 1.90 -3.81 13.58
CA LEU A 324 2.49 -3.00 14.66
C LEU A 324 1.94 -1.57 14.63
N ALA A 325 1.56 -1.06 13.46
CA ALA A 325 0.96 0.26 13.33
C ALA A 325 -0.38 0.39 14.08
N THR A 326 -1.16 -0.70 14.14
CA THR A 326 -2.47 -0.74 14.83
C THR A 326 -2.36 -0.61 16.35
N THR A 327 -1.16 -0.77 16.93
CA THR A 327 -0.94 -0.65 18.39
C THR A 327 -0.30 0.67 18.79
N LEU A 328 0.01 1.57 17.85
CA LEU A 328 0.76 2.79 18.13
C LEU A 328 0.01 3.81 18.99
N VAL A 329 -1.31 3.88 18.82
CA VAL A 329 -2.18 4.75 19.60
C VAL A 329 -3.18 3.86 20.36
N PRO A 330 -3.09 3.82 21.70
CA PRO A 330 -4.02 3.05 22.51
C PRO A 330 -5.47 3.42 22.19
N ASN A 331 -6.33 2.42 22.05
CA ASN A 331 -7.76 2.57 21.74
C ASN A 331 -8.09 3.32 20.43
N SER A 332 -7.12 3.52 19.54
CA SER A 332 -7.31 4.22 18.27
C SER A 332 -6.42 3.61 17.18
N PRO A 333 -6.66 2.32 16.81
CA PRO A 333 -5.84 1.59 15.84
C PRO A 333 -5.83 2.26 14.47
N GLY A 334 -6.93 2.90 14.06
CA GLY A 334 -7.00 3.66 12.80
C GLY A 334 -6.08 4.87 12.82
N THR A 335 -6.01 5.61 13.93
CA THR A 335 -5.08 6.74 14.10
C THR A 335 -3.62 6.29 14.06
N GLY A 336 -3.28 5.17 14.71
CA GLY A 336 -1.94 4.58 14.66
C GLY A 336 -1.53 4.20 13.24
N LEU A 337 -2.40 3.47 12.53
CA LEU A 337 -2.19 3.11 11.14
C LEU A 337 -2.09 4.35 10.22
N GLY A 338 -2.91 5.37 10.47
CA GLY A 338 -2.89 6.63 9.72
C GLY A 338 -1.57 7.39 9.82
N TRP A 339 -0.90 7.38 10.98
CA TRP A 339 0.44 7.96 11.12
C TRP A 339 1.51 7.22 10.32
N VAL A 340 1.45 5.89 10.33
CA VAL A 340 2.38 5.05 9.57
C VAL A 340 2.17 5.25 8.07
N LEU A 341 0.93 5.23 7.58
CA LEU A 341 0.62 5.48 6.17
C LEU A 341 1.05 6.90 5.75
N GLY A 342 0.75 7.91 6.55
CA GLY A 342 1.15 9.30 6.26
C GLY A 342 2.66 9.49 6.22
N ALA A 343 3.41 8.87 7.15
CA ALA A 343 4.87 8.87 7.12
C ALA A 343 5.42 8.14 5.89
N GLY A 344 4.76 7.07 5.46
CA GLY A 344 5.10 6.37 4.24
C GLY A 344 4.92 7.22 2.98
N THR A 345 3.78 7.90 2.85
CA THR A 345 3.54 8.85 1.75
C THR A 345 4.56 9.98 1.74
N LEU A 346 4.89 10.54 2.92
CA LEU A 346 5.93 11.57 3.03
C LEU A 346 7.29 11.06 2.54
N GLY A 347 7.68 9.84 2.92
CA GLY A 347 8.92 9.21 2.48
C GLY A 347 8.97 9.05 0.95
N ARG A 348 7.88 8.59 0.34
CA ARG A 348 7.76 8.49 -1.12
C ARG A 348 7.86 9.87 -1.79
N ALA A 349 7.17 10.87 -1.26
CA ALA A 349 7.18 12.22 -1.84
C ALA A 349 8.58 12.85 -1.82
N VAL A 350 9.28 12.78 -0.68
CA VAL A 350 10.64 13.32 -0.54
C VAL A 350 11.60 12.60 -1.48
N MET A 351 11.52 11.27 -1.52
CA MET A 351 12.50 10.48 -2.23
C MET A 351 12.27 10.43 -3.74
N ALA A 352 11.05 10.67 -4.23
CA ALA A 352 10.79 10.71 -5.68
C ALA A 352 11.66 11.75 -6.40
N ILE A 353 11.85 12.94 -5.80
CA ILE A 353 12.68 14.01 -6.37
C ILE A 353 14.17 13.70 -6.22
N VAL A 354 14.58 13.20 -5.05
CA VAL A 354 15.99 12.91 -4.77
C VAL A 354 16.47 11.74 -5.62
N ALA A 355 15.65 10.71 -5.81
CA ALA A 355 15.98 9.53 -6.59
C ALA A 355 16.16 9.82 -8.08
N THR A 356 15.32 10.67 -8.68
CA THR A 356 15.48 11.05 -10.10
C THR A 356 16.75 11.85 -10.32
N GLN A 357 17.06 12.80 -9.43
CA GLN A 357 18.32 13.58 -9.51
C GLN A 357 19.56 12.70 -9.32
N LEU A 358 19.49 11.70 -8.43
CA LEU A 358 20.56 10.72 -8.26
C LEU A 358 20.72 9.85 -9.51
N PHE A 359 19.62 9.45 -10.12
CA PHE A 359 19.61 8.63 -11.34
C PHE A 359 20.28 9.37 -12.51
N GLU A 360 19.94 10.63 -12.74
CA GLU A 360 20.55 11.44 -13.81
C GLU A 360 22.08 11.57 -13.67
N ARG A 361 22.60 11.58 -12.43
CA ARG A 361 24.04 11.78 -12.16
C ARG A 361 24.83 10.49 -12.08
N PHE A 362 24.24 9.42 -11.57
CA PHE A 362 24.94 8.18 -11.21
C PHE A 362 24.28 6.92 -11.80
N GLY A 363 23.29 7.07 -12.69
CA GLY A 363 22.46 5.97 -13.17
C GLY A 363 21.73 5.26 -12.03
N VAL A 364 21.35 4.00 -12.24
CA VAL A 364 20.62 3.19 -11.23
C VAL A 364 21.40 2.97 -9.93
N SER A 365 22.74 3.10 -9.97
CA SER A 365 23.60 2.85 -8.81
C SER A 365 23.35 3.83 -7.66
N GLY A 366 23.11 5.11 -7.97
CA GLY A 366 22.83 6.16 -6.98
C GLY A 366 21.55 5.88 -6.17
N PRO A 367 20.38 5.72 -6.84
CA PRO A 367 19.14 5.33 -6.19
C PRO A 367 19.24 3.99 -5.45
N ALA A 368 19.93 2.99 -6.01
CA ALA A 368 20.07 1.68 -5.37
C ALA A 368 20.83 1.76 -4.03
N LEU A 369 21.93 2.51 -3.98
CA LEU A 369 22.73 2.69 -2.76
C LEU A 369 22.04 3.60 -1.74
N MET A 370 21.37 4.66 -2.20
CA MET A 370 20.53 5.50 -1.33
C MET A 370 19.38 4.68 -0.72
N GLY A 371 18.78 3.84 -1.54
CA GLY A 371 17.78 2.87 -1.13
C GLY A 371 18.28 1.92 -0.05
N ALA A 372 19.47 1.34 -0.24
CA ALA A 372 20.14 0.49 0.74
C ALA A 372 20.44 1.24 2.07
N LEU A 373 20.90 2.49 2.00
CA LEU A 373 21.13 3.34 3.18
C LEU A 373 19.84 3.51 3.99
N PHE A 374 18.73 3.87 3.34
CA PHE A 374 17.44 4.01 4.02
C PHE A 374 16.88 2.68 4.53
N GLY A 375 17.15 1.56 3.84
CA GLY A 375 16.86 0.21 4.33
C GLY A 375 17.61 -0.09 5.63
N LEU A 376 18.90 0.24 5.70
CA LEU A 376 19.71 0.11 6.91
C LEU A 376 19.17 0.99 8.05
N LEU A 377 18.84 2.26 7.76
CA LEU A 377 18.25 3.16 8.75
C LEU A 377 16.92 2.60 9.28
N GLY A 378 16.05 2.09 8.41
CA GLY A 378 14.80 1.43 8.80
C GLY A 378 15.02 0.24 9.74
N ALA A 379 15.99 -0.61 9.42
CA ALA A 379 16.37 -1.76 10.24
C ALA A 379 16.94 -1.34 11.62
N VAL A 380 17.79 -0.31 11.66
CA VAL A 380 18.35 0.22 12.92
C VAL A 380 17.25 0.83 13.79
N VAL A 381 16.35 1.62 13.21
CA VAL A 381 15.26 2.26 13.96
C VAL A 381 14.30 1.22 14.55
N ILE A 382 13.91 0.19 13.80
CA ILE A 382 12.98 -0.83 14.31
C ILE A 382 13.64 -1.76 15.34
N THR A 383 14.94 -2.03 15.21
CA THR A 383 15.67 -2.80 16.23
C THR A 383 15.88 -1.99 17.51
N ALA A 384 16.05 -0.66 17.41
CA ALA A 384 16.05 0.24 18.55
C ALA A 384 14.69 0.25 19.26
N HIS A 385 13.57 0.30 18.51
CA HIS A 385 12.23 0.16 19.07
C HIS A 385 12.10 -1.08 19.97
N LYS A 386 12.53 -2.25 19.46
CA LYS A 386 12.47 -3.50 20.21
C LYS A 386 13.28 -3.46 21.51
N LYS A 387 14.49 -2.91 21.48
CA LYS A 387 15.36 -2.76 22.67
C LYS A 387 14.75 -1.82 23.71
N VAL A 388 14.06 -0.78 23.25
CA VAL A 388 13.41 0.20 24.11
C VAL A 388 12.07 -0.31 24.64
N ALA A 389 11.39 -1.21 23.93
CA ALA A 389 10.15 -1.85 24.37
C ALA A 389 10.37 -2.97 25.41
N THR A 390 11.56 -3.57 25.43
CA THR A 390 11.96 -4.62 26.38
C THR A 390 12.60 -4.09 27.68
N ARG A 391 12.76 -2.77 27.79
CA ARG A 391 13.16 -2.02 28.99
C ARG A 391 11.99 -1.20 29.51
#